data_AF-A0A420G1A0-F1
#
_entry.id   AF-A0A420G1A0-F1
#
_cell.length_a   1.000
_cell.length_b   1.000
_cell.length_c   1.000
_cell.angle_alpha   90.00
_cell.angle_beta   90.00
_cell.angle_gamma   90.00
#
_symmetry.space_group_name_H-M   'P 1'
#
loop_
_entity.id
_entity.type
_entity.pdbx_description
1 polymer ?
#
loop_
_entity_poly.entity_id
_entity_poly.type
_entity_poly.pdbx_seq_one_letter_code
_entity_poly.pdbx_strand_id
1 'polypeptide(L)'
;MLEDDYTVDNLGKVDLVRKTDDNFDRLIKVDDNGNETNTSITLDKGILKETPTTVLDGRSKTFDDYTIMQTSDNKQAVKLFEFLGKNTQVEWGKISITGGSIISTSHEARRDRSSGTVLLSLMTQGMFMNSKNFIMRNGIIIDQVHSHPNSTTLGASGDYGNGGSKNGDKKFAERVEAINPNLPLKIYHIKTGGVYFQYNSRQNLVR
;
A
#
# COMPACT_ATOMS: atom_id res chain seq x y z
N MET A 1 18.78 16.39 11.15
CA MET A 1 18.48 14.96 10.88
C MET A 1 19.23 14.62 9.61
N LEU A 2 19.95 13.50 9.58
CA LEU A 2 20.67 12.98 8.41
C LEU A 2 19.63 12.34 7.46
N GLU A 3 19.79 12.46 6.14
CA GLU A 3 18.97 11.77 5.11
C GLU A 3 19.40 10.33 4.93
N ASP A 4 18.59 9.54 4.21
CA ASP A 4 18.72 8.09 4.23
C ASP A 4 18.41 7.47 2.85
N ASP A 5 19.34 6.65 2.33
CA ASP A 5 19.08 5.71 1.25
C ASP A 5 18.44 4.45 1.84
N TYR A 6 17.34 3.99 1.24
CA TYR A 6 16.64 2.77 1.57
C TYR A 6 16.65 1.79 0.40
N THR A 7 16.55 0.49 0.70
CA THR A 7 16.28 -0.56 -0.28
C THR A 7 14.89 -1.13 -0.12
N VAL A 8 14.31 -1.68 -1.20
CA VAL A 8 13.11 -2.51 -1.16
C VAL A 8 13.32 -3.84 -1.88
N ASP A 9 12.96 -4.94 -1.23
CA ASP A 9 13.01 -6.28 -1.81
C ASP A 9 11.68 -6.70 -2.46
N ASN A 10 11.67 -7.89 -3.08
CA ASN A 10 10.48 -8.44 -3.71
C ASN A 10 9.32 -8.72 -2.73
N LEU A 11 9.57 -8.83 -1.44
CA LEU A 11 8.56 -9.00 -0.39
C LEU A 11 8.08 -7.66 0.20
N GLY A 12 8.53 -6.56 -0.40
CA GLY A 12 8.21 -5.21 0.02
C GLY A 12 8.91 -4.79 1.30
N LYS A 13 9.91 -5.55 1.79
CA LYS A 13 10.69 -5.16 2.96
C LYS A 13 11.52 -3.94 2.60
N VAL A 14 11.36 -2.88 3.39
CA VAL A 14 12.13 -1.64 3.27
C VAL A 14 13.19 -1.61 4.36
N ASP A 15 14.46 -1.43 3.98
CA ASP A 15 15.60 -1.38 4.91
C ASP A 15 16.42 -0.10 4.69
N LEU A 16 16.90 0.50 5.76
CA LEU A 16 17.86 1.61 5.70
C LEU A 16 19.24 1.06 5.32
N VAL A 17 19.86 1.57 4.25
CA VAL A 17 21.19 1.09 3.80
C VAL A 17 22.30 2.10 4.00
N ARG A 18 22.04 3.39 3.81
CA ARG A 18 23.04 4.45 4.01
C ARG A 18 22.39 5.69 4.57
N LYS A 19 23.15 6.44 5.39
CA LYS A 19 22.79 7.81 5.75
C LYS A 19 23.53 8.78 4.83
N THR A 20 22.86 9.80 4.35
CA THR A 20 23.32 10.86 3.44
C THR A 20 23.00 12.25 4.01
N ASP A 21 23.51 13.30 3.36
CA ASP A 21 23.24 14.72 3.68
C ASP A 21 22.44 15.42 2.56
N ASP A 22 21.80 14.64 1.67
CA ASP A 22 21.03 15.12 0.52
C ASP A 22 19.60 15.45 0.92
N ASN A 23 18.98 16.59 0.61
CA ASN A 23 17.62 16.96 1.08
C ASN A 23 16.39 16.06 0.70
N PHE A 24 16.61 14.81 0.30
CA PHE A 24 15.63 13.82 -0.12
C PHE A 24 16.02 12.42 0.39
N ASP A 25 15.06 11.50 0.43
CA ASP A 25 15.35 10.07 0.60
C ASP A 25 15.29 9.35 -0.76
N ARG A 26 16.05 8.28 -0.92
CA ARG A 26 16.03 7.43 -2.12
C ARG A 26 15.62 6.01 -1.76
N LEU A 27 14.70 5.45 -2.54
CA LEU A 27 14.31 4.04 -2.45
C LEU A 27 14.85 3.27 -3.66
N ILE A 28 15.67 2.26 -3.41
CA ILE A 28 16.37 1.47 -4.42
C ILE A 28 15.82 0.05 -4.43
N LYS A 29 15.45 -0.48 -5.60
CA LYS A 29 15.08 -1.89 -5.72
C LYS A 29 16.32 -2.77 -5.60
N VAL A 30 16.23 -3.88 -4.87
CA VAL A 30 17.24 -4.95 -4.89
C VAL A 30 16.85 -6.11 -5.82
N ASP A 31 17.85 -6.82 -6.35
CA ASP A 31 17.68 -8.05 -7.11
C ASP A 31 17.41 -9.27 -6.21
N ASP A 32 17.20 -10.45 -6.80
CA ASP A 32 16.93 -11.69 -6.07
C ASP A 32 18.11 -12.16 -5.20
N ASN A 33 19.30 -11.61 -5.41
CA ASN A 33 20.50 -11.87 -4.61
C ASN A 33 20.71 -10.80 -3.52
N GLY A 34 19.83 -9.80 -3.42
CA GLY A 34 19.94 -8.70 -2.47
C GLY A 34 20.87 -7.56 -2.90
N ASN A 35 21.31 -7.53 -4.16
CA ASN A 35 22.14 -6.43 -4.67
C ASN A 35 21.29 -5.26 -5.14
N GLU A 36 21.76 -4.03 -4.90
CA GLU A 36 21.13 -2.83 -5.44
C GLU A 36 21.09 -2.82 -6.96
N THR A 37 19.94 -2.42 -7.51
CA THR A 37 19.74 -2.26 -8.95
C THR A 37 19.77 -0.78 -9.34
N ASN A 38 19.81 -0.48 -10.63
CA ASN A 38 19.66 0.88 -11.14
C ASN A 38 18.21 1.43 -11.05
N THR A 39 17.25 0.63 -10.55
CA THR A 39 15.85 1.03 -10.44
C THR A 39 15.62 1.70 -9.08
N SER A 40 15.34 3.00 -9.09
CA SER A 40 15.13 3.78 -7.87
C SER A 40 14.14 4.93 -8.06
N ILE A 41 13.66 5.48 -6.94
CA ILE A 41 12.93 6.74 -6.87
C ILE A 41 13.47 7.62 -5.76
N THR A 42 13.36 8.94 -5.97
CA THR A 42 13.61 9.96 -4.94
C THR A 42 12.30 10.49 -4.38
N LEU A 43 12.23 10.70 -3.07
CA LEU A 43 11.07 11.18 -2.33
C LEU A 43 11.48 12.27 -1.33
N ASP A 44 10.52 13.06 -0.86
CA ASP A 44 10.80 13.98 0.25
C ASP A 44 11.24 13.20 1.50
N LYS A 45 12.11 13.83 2.28
CA LYS A 45 12.70 13.26 3.48
C LYS A 45 11.64 12.82 4.50
N GLY A 46 11.86 11.67 5.11
CA GLY A 46 11.10 11.15 6.24
C GLY A 46 9.82 10.38 5.88
N ILE A 47 9.53 10.24 4.59
CA ILE A 47 8.40 9.42 4.09
C ILE A 47 8.70 7.93 4.29
N LEU A 48 9.92 7.51 3.94
CA LEU A 48 10.33 6.10 4.01
C LEU A 48 10.53 5.66 5.46
N LYS A 49 10.22 4.39 5.72
CA LYS A 49 10.31 3.75 7.04
C LYS A 49 10.78 2.32 6.88
N GLU A 50 11.63 1.87 7.80
CA GLU A 50 12.04 0.48 7.87
C GLU A 50 10.85 -0.44 8.18
N THR A 51 10.80 -1.58 7.49
CA THR A 51 9.80 -2.62 7.72
C THR A 51 10.07 -3.33 9.05
N PRO A 52 9.04 -3.71 9.82
CA PRO A 52 9.20 -4.57 10.99
C PRO A 52 9.99 -5.86 10.66
N THR A 53 10.95 -6.24 11.52
CA THR A 53 11.92 -7.32 11.26
C THR A 53 11.30 -8.70 11.02
N THR A 54 10.03 -8.90 11.39
CA THR A 54 9.27 -10.14 11.21
C THR A 54 8.35 -10.07 9.98
N VAL A 55 8.92 -10.20 8.78
CA VAL A 55 8.14 -10.59 7.60
C VAL A 55 7.83 -12.09 7.72
N LEU A 56 6.83 -12.43 8.54
CA LEU A 56 6.45 -13.81 8.82
C LEU A 56 5.37 -14.25 7.83
N ASP A 57 5.75 -15.06 6.85
CA ASP A 57 4.79 -15.84 6.08
C ASP A 57 4.13 -16.89 7.00
N GLY A 58 2.80 -17.00 6.95
CA GLY A 58 2.06 -18.07 7.62
C GLY A 58 1.80 -17.98 9.14
N ARG A 59 2.15 -16.89 9.86
CA ARG A 59 1.71 -16.67 11.27
C ARG A 59 0.58 -15.64 11.38
N SER A 60 -0.11 -15.61 12.53
CA SER A 60 -1.12 -14.60 12.84
C SER A 60 -0.49 -13.21 12.85
N LYS A 61 -0.59 -12.48 11.74
CA LYS A 61 -0.12 -11.09 11.65
C LYS A 61 -0.90 -10.20 12.60
N THR A 62 -0.19 -9.34 13.30
CA THR A 62 -0.71 -8.29 14.15
C THR A 62 -0.68 -6.96 13.40
N PHE A 63 -1.31 -5.92 13.96
CA PHE A 63 -1.24 -4.58 13.38
C PHE A 63 0.19 -3.99 13.40
N ASP A 64 1.08 -4.53 14.25
CA ASP A 64 2.48 -4.10 14.36
C ASP A 64 3.35 -4.61 13.21
N ASP A 65 2.85 -5.57 12.43
CA ASP A 65 3.53 -6.14 11.27
C ASP A 65 3.27 -5.33 9.99
N TYR A 66 2.45 -4.27 10.05
CA TYR A 66 2.21 -3.40 8.91
C TYR A 66 3.35 -2.40 8.74
N THR A 67 3.87 -2.29 7.52
CA THR A 67 4.63 -1.11 7.12
C THR A 67 3.63 -0.02 6.78
N ILE A 68 3.76 1.14 7.42
CA ILE A 68 2.93 2.31 7.18
C ILE A 68 3.84 3.52 6.97
N MET A 69 3.62 4.23 5.87
CA MET A 69 4.33 5.44 5.48
C MET A 69 3.31 6.55 5.24
N GLN A 70 3.69 7.79 5.56
CA GLN A 70 2.80 8.94 5.45
C GLN A 70 3.52 10.09 4.76
N THR A 71 2.78 10.86 3.97
CA THR A 71 3.27 12.10 3.37
C THR A 71 2.12 13.10 3.24
N SER A 72 2.43 14.40 3.35
CA SER A 72 1.47 15.47 3.06
C SER A 72 1.35 15.76 1.55
N ASP A 73 2.26 15.25 0.72
CA ASP A 73 2.23 15.40 -0.73
C ASP A 73 1.65 14.15 -1.41
N ASN A 74 0.44 14.28 -1.94
CA ASN A 74 -0.24 13.21 -2.68
C ASN A 74 0.52 12.78 -3.95
N LYS A 75 1.32 13.65 -4.57
CA LYS A 75 2.15 13.29 -5.72
C LYS A 75 3.28 12.34 -5.32
N GLN A 76 3.95 12.62 -4.21
CA GLN A 76 4.96 11.72 -3.65
C GLN A 76 4.34 10.37 -3.27
N ALA A 77 3.13 10.37 -2.72
CA ALA A 77 2.42 9.15 -2.37
C ALA A 77 2.09 8.27 -3.58
N VAL A 78 1.61 8.87 -4.68
CA VAL A 78 1.33 8.15 -5.93
C VAL A 78 2.64 7.58 -6.50
N LYS A 79 3.71 8.37 -6.53
CA LYS A 79 5.02 7.94 -7.01
C LYS A 79 5.56 6.74 -6.21
N LEU A 80 5.51 6.81 -4.88
CA LEU A 80 5.92 5.72 -3.99
C LEU A 80 5.04 4.47 -4.19
N PHE A 81 3.71 4.63 -4.16
CA PHE A 81 2.76 3.53 -4.35
C PHE A 81 2.96 2.79 -5.66
N GLU A 82 3.09 3.52 -6.78
CA GLU A 82 3.31 2.90 -8.09
C GLU A 82 4.66 2.21 -8.18
N PHE A 83 5.72 2.82 -7.63
CA PHE A 83 7.05 2.22 -7.61
C PHE A 83 7.04 0.90 -6.84
N LEU A 84 6.45 0.89 -5.65
CA LEU A 84 6.34 -0.30 -4.81
C LEU A 84 5.49 -1.38 -5.47
N GLY A 85 4.36 -1.01 -6.07
CA GLY A 85 3.53 -1.95 -6.82
C GLY A 85 4.28 -2.58 -7.99
N LYS A 86 5.02 -1.79 -8.78
CA LYS A 86 5.76 -2.28 -9.96
C LYS A 86 6.97 -3.16 -9.59
N ASN A 87 7.57 -2.92 -8.43
CA ASN A 87 8.88 -3.48 -8.08
C ASN A 87 8.84 -4.52 -6.95
N THR A 88 7.66 -4.87 -6.44
CA THR A 88 7.49 -5.88 -5.39
C THR A 88 6.42 -6.90 -5.79
N GLN A 89 6.40 -8.06 -5.14
CA GLN A 89 5.41 -9.12 -5.35
C GLN A 89 4.23 -9.02 -4.37
N VAL A 90 4.26 -8.09 -3.42
CA VAL A 90 3.22 -7.88 -2.42
C VAL A 90 2.29 -6.74 -2.83
N GLU A 91 1.05 -6.81 -2.36
CA GLU A 91 0.09 -5.73 -2.57
C GLU A 91 0.41 -4.57 -1.64
N TRP A 92 0.32 -3.36 -2.19
CA TRP A 92 0.42 -2.12 -1.44
C TRP A 92 -0.92 -1.42 -1.53
N GLY A 93 -1.28 -0.70 -0.48
CA GLY A 93 -2.44 0.18 -0.46
C GLY A 93 -2.04 1.65 -0.28
N LYS A 94 -2.88 2.53 -0.80
CA LYS A 94 -2.79 3.99 -0.65
C LYS A 94 -4.16 4.52 -0.25
N ILE A 95 -4.23 5.25 0.86
CA ILE A 95 -5.41 5.99 1.28
C ILE A 95 -5.12 7.48 1.09
N SER A 96 -5.89 8.16 0.26
CA SER A 96 -5.78 9.61 0.09
C SER A 96 -6.67 10.33 1.08
N ILE A 97 -6.12 11.31 1.78
CA ILE A 97 -6.83 12.15 2.74
C ILE A 97 -6.57 13.61 2.37
N THR A 98 -7.48 14.51 2.72
CA THR A 98 -7.18 15.94 2.62
C THR A 98 -5.93 16.26 3.43
N GLY A 99 -4.90 16.82 2.78
CA GLY A 99 -3.63 17.14 3.43
C GLY A 99 -2.58 16.02 3.45
N GLY A 100 -2.82 14.87 2.80
CA GLY A 100 -1.79 13.85 2.63
C GLY A 100 -2.30 12.47 2.22
N SER A 101 -1.41 11.48 2.24
CA SER A 101 -1.72 10.09 1.94
C SER A 101 -1.00 9.15 2.89
N ILE A 102 -1.59 7.98 3.07
CA ILE A 102 -1.02 6.85 3.80
C ILE A 102 -0.73 5.74 2.79
N ILE A 103 0.49 5.21 2.81
CA ILE A 103 0.91 4.06 2.01
C ILE A 103 1.16 2.92 2.99
N SER A 104 0.64 1.74 2.71
CA SER A 104 0.84 0.60 3.61
C SER A 104 0.88 -0.74 2.90
N THR A 105 1.54 -1.72 3.52
CA THR A 105 1.43 -3.13 3.13
C THR A 105 1.43 -4.01 4.37
N SER A 106 0.73 -5.14 4.28
CA SER A 106 0.84 -6.21 5.27
C SER A 106 1.99 -7.19 4.98
N HIS A 107 2.73 -7.04 3.87
CA HIS A 107 3.73 -8.02 3.39
C HIS A 107 3.16 -9.44 3.27
N GLU A 108 1.85 -9.57 3.00
CA GLU A 108 1.26 -10.88 2.71
C GLU A 108 1.37 -11.12 1.21
N ALA A 109 1.81 -12.32 0.84
CA ALA A 109 1.86 -12.69 -0.57
C ALA A 109 0.43 -12.65 -1.14
N ARG A 110 0.24 -11.87 -2.21
CA ARG A 110 -1.01 -11.77 -2.99
C ARG A 110 -2.22 -11.19 -2.24
N ARG A 111 -2.03 -10.53 -1.09
CA ARG A 111 -3.10 -9.85 -0.33
C ARG A 111 -2.54 -8.66 0.42
N ASP A 112 -3.27 -7.54 0.44
CA ASP A 112 -3.07 -6.50 1.44
C ASP A 112 -4.20 -6.48 2.49
N ARG A 113 -3.83 -6.59 3.77
CA ARG A 113 -4.74 -6.36 4.90
C ARG A 113 -4.57 -4.98 5.52
N SER A 114 -3.43 -4.33 5.27
CA SER A 114 -3.04 -3.13 5.98
C SER A 114 -3.95 -1.95 5.63
N SER A 115 -4.08 -1.62 4.35
CA SER A 115 -4.81 -0.42 3.93
C SER A 115 -6.31 -0.54 4.22
N GLY A 116 -6.87 -1.73 4.07
CA GLY A 116 -8.26 -1.97 4.45
C GLY A 116 -8.50 -1.82 5.95
N THR A 117 -7.59 -2.30 6.78
CA THR A 117 -7.66 -2.15 8.24
C THR A 117 -7.53 -0.68 8.65
N VAL A 118 -6.49 0.01 8.16
CA VAL A 118 -6.25 1.43 8.45
C VAL A 118 -7.43 2.29 8.00
N LEU A 119 -7.94 2.06 6.78
CA LEU A 119 -9.09 2.81 6.26
C LEU A 119 -10.32 2.63 7.17
N LEU A 120 -10.70 1.40 7.49
CA LEU A 120 -11.88 1.13 8.30
C LEU A 120 -11.74 1.71 9.72
N SER A 121 -10.54 1.65 10.33
CA SER A 121 -10.27 2.31 11.60
C SER A 121 -10.46 3.82 11.51
N LEU A 122 -9.90 4.48 10.49
CA LEU A 122 -10.07 5.92 10.29
C LEU A 122 -11.52 6.33 10.00
N MET A 123 -12.28 5.50 9.30
CA MET A 123 -13.69 5.76 8.99
C MET A 123 -14.59 5.59 10.21
N THR A 124 -14.34 4.60 11.06
CA THR A 124 -15.24 4.23 12.18
C THR A 124 -14.84 4.84 13.51
N GLN A 125 -13.54 4.99 13.77
CA GLN A 125 -13.00 5.47 15.05
C GLN A 125 -12.34 6.84 14.93
N GLY A 126 -12.10 7.33 13.70
CA GLY A 126 -11.37 8.58 13.46
C GLY A 126 -9.86 8.46 13.68
N MET A 127 -9.36 7.28 14.02
CA MET A 127 -7.93 7.04 14.27
C MET A 127 -7.53 5.58 14.02
N PHE A 128 -6.24 5.35 13.80
CA PHE A 128 -5.59 4.05 13.80
C PHE A 128 -4.36 4.12 14.72
N MET A 129 -4.12 3.09 15.51
CA MET A 129 -2.95 3.00 16.39
C MET A 129 -2.39 1.58 16.39
N ASN A 130 -1.07 1.48 16.37
CA ASN A 130 -0.31 0.28 16.70
C ASN A 130 0.92 0.70 17.55
N SER A 131 1.83 -0.21 17.91
CA SER A 131 2.97 0.15 18.78
C SER A 131 3.96 1.15 18.18
N LYS A 132 3.91 1.37 16.85
CA LYS A 132 4.83 2.23 16.09
C LYS A 132 4.16 3.45 15.46
N ASN A 133 2.84 3.45 15.34
CA ASN A 133 2.09 4.42 14.56
C ASN A 133 0.88 4.90 15.36
N PHE A 134 0.67 6.20 15.32
CA PHE A 134 -0.55 6.85 15.76
C PHE A 134 -1.03 7.78 14.65
N ILE A 135 -2.18 7.45 14.05
CA ILE A 135 -2.72 8.16 12.90
C ILE A 135 -4.10 8.67 13.27
N MET A 136 -4.28 9.97 13.23
CA MET A 136 -5.60 10.60 13.33
C MET A 136 -6.10 11.00 11.95
N ARG A 137 -7.40 10.85 11.74
CA ARG A 137 -8.07 11.35 10.54
C ARG A 137 -8.17 12.88 10.61
N ASN A 138 -7.16 13.57 10.06
CA ASN A 138 -7.10 15.02 9.99
C ASN A 138 -7.65 15.59 8.67
N GLY A 139 -8.74 15.02 8.15
CA GLY A 139 -9.32 15.46 6.88
C GLY A 139 -10.39 14.52 6.30
N ILE A 140 -10.85 14.84 5.09
CA ILE A 140 -11.78 14.01 4.34
C ILE A 140 -10.97 12.91 3.63
N ILE A 141 -11.41 11.66 3.77
CA ILE A 141 -10.87 10.55 2.98
C ILE A 141 -11.40 10.69 1.56
N ILE A 142 -10.49 10.78 0.60
CA ILE A 142 -10.78 11.10 -0.80
C ILE A 142 -10.96 9.83 -1.62
N ASP A 143 -10.05 8.86 -1.48
CA ASP A 143 -10.14 7.54 -2.11
C ASP A 143 -9.25 6.52 -1.38
N GLN A 144 -9.44 5.23 -1.71
CA GLN A 144 -8.49 4.18 -1.40
C GLN A 144 -8.15 3.42 -2.69
N VAL A 145 -6.88 3.03 -2.80
CA VAL A 145 -6.37 2.23 -3.90
C VAL A 145 -5.52 1.10 -3.34
N HIS A 146 -5.62 -0.12 -3.87
CA HIS A 146 -4.59 -1.14 -3.69
C HIS A 146 -4.03 -1.66 -5.01
N SER A 147 -2.83 -2.23 -4.99
CA SER A 147 -2.16 -2.75 -6.18
C SER A 147 -2.36 -4.25 -6.33
N HIS A 148 -2.48 -4.71 -7.57
CA HIS A 148 -2.42 -6.13 -7.94
C HIS A 148 -1.12 -6.38 -8.74
N PRO A 149 0.01 -6.70 -8.09
CA PRO A 149 1.29 -6.89 -8.77
C PRO A 149 1.34 -8.19 -9.58
N ASN A 150 0.55 -9.19 -9.18
CA ASN A 150 0.61 -10.51 -9.77
C ASN A 150 -0.53 -10.84 -10.73
N SER A 151 -1.60 -10.02 -10.76
CA SER A 151 -2.77 -10.30 -11.62
C SER A 151 -2.52 -9.91 -13.07
N THR A 152 -2.86 -10.82 -13.99
CA THR A 152 -2.88 -10.57 -15.44
C THR A 152 -4.28 -10.29 -15.97
N THR A 153 -5.30 -10.43 -15.12
CA THR A 153 -6.70 -10.20 -15.48
C THR A 153 -7.19 -8.98 -14.72
N LEU A 154 -7.90 -8.08 -15.41
CA LEU A 154 -8.51 -6.91 -14.77
C LEU A 154 -9.68 -7.34 -13.89
N GLY A 155 -9.83 -6.69 -12.74
CA GLY A 155 -10.96 -6.90 -11.84
C GLY A 155 -10.58 -7.03 -10.37
N ALA A 156 -11.60 -7.03 -9.53
CA ALA A 156 -11.47 -7.19 -8.10
C ALA A 156 -11.16 -8.66 -7.75
N SER A 157 -10.55 -8.89 -6.58
CA SER A 157 -10.27 -10.22 -6.07
C SER A 157 -11.58 -10.98 -5.85
N GLY A 158 -11.95 -11.79 -6.84
CA GLY A 158 -13.14 -12.61 -6.82
C GLY A 158 -13.65 -13.10 -8.15
N ASP A 159 -13.29 -12.39 -9.22
CA ASP A 159 -13.77 -12.66 -10.57
C ASP A 159 -12.95 -13.71 -11.32
N TYR A 160 -11.75 -14.02 -10.84
CA TYR A 160 -10.89 -15.02 -11.46
C TYR A 160 -11.41 -16.40 -11.09
N GLY A 161 -12.24 -17.04 -11.91
CA GLY A 161 -12.88 -18.34 -11.62
C GLY A 161 -11.94 -19.42 -11.01
N ASN A 162 -12.52 -20.35 -10.24
CA ASN A 162 -11.95 -21.56 -9.58
C ASN A 162 -11.32 -21.46 -8.18
N GLY A 163 -12.16 -21.64 -7.14
CA GLY A 163 -11.76 -22.31 -5.89
C GLY A 163 -11.08 -21.44 -4.84
N GLY A 164 -11.79 -21.21 -3.73
CA GLY A 164 -11.23 -20.83 -2.42
C GLY A 164 -10.79 -19.38 -2.25
N SER A 165 -11.51 -18.61 -1.43
CA SER A 165 -11.19 -17.26 -0.90
C SER A 165 -11.30 -16.04 -1.86
N LYS A 166 -12.21 -16.10 -2.82
CA LYS A 166 -12.32 -15.18 -3.96
C LYS A 166 -13.36 -14.06 -3.78
N ASN A 167 -13.29 -13.25 -2.72
CA ASN A 167 -14.21 -12.09 -2.55
C ASN A 167 -13.60 -11.01 -1.62
N GLY A 168 -12.27 -10.90 -1.55
CA GLY A 168 -11.60 -10.02 -0.59
C GLY A 168 -11.99 -8.57 -0.82
N ASP A 169 -11.81 -8.12 -2.06
CA ASP A 169 -12.08 -6.76 -2.48
C ASP A 169 -13.57 -6.45 -2.39
N LYS A 170 -14.43 -7.39 -2.80
CA LYS A 170 -15.88 -7.25 -2.70
C LYS A 170 -16.34 -7.07 -1.25
N LYS A 171 -15.89 -7.94 -0.34
CA LYS A 171 -16.24 -7.85 1.10
C LYS A 171 -15.71 -6.57 1.73
N PHE A 172 -14.55 -6.11 1.29
CA PHE A 172 -14.01 -4.83 1.73
C PHE A 172 -14.88 -3.67 1.23
N ALA A 173 -15.26 -3.67 -0.05
CA ALA A 173 -16.17 -2.69 -0.63
C ALA A 173 -17.53 -2.65 0.09
N GLU A 174 -18.13 -3.81 0.38
CA GLU A 174 -19.37 -3.91 1.17
C GLU A 174 -19.26 -3.19 2.52
N ARG A 175 -18.14 -3.34 3.23
CA ARG A 175 -17.90 -2.68 4.53
C ARG A 175 -17.69 -1.18 4.39
N VAL A 176 -16.94 -0.75 3.38
CA VAL A 176 -16.71 0.67 3.12
C VAL A 176 -18.02 1.35 2.75
N GLU A 177 -18.80 0.75 1.84
CA GLU A 177 -20.06 1.32 1.35
C GLU A 177 -21.14 1.42 2.41
N ALA A 178 -21.14 0.51 3.40
CA ALA A 178 -22.02 0.61 4.55
C ALA A 178 -21.77 1.87 5.40
N ILE A 179 -20.57 2.45 5.33
CA ILE A 179 -20.18 3.67 6.06
C ILE A 179 -20.21 4.89 5.14
N ASN A 180 -19.63 4.78 3.94
CA ASN A 180 -19.61 5.82 2.93
C ASN A 180 -19.72 5.19 1.52
N PRO A 181 -20.92 5.14 0.93
CA PRO A 181 -21.15 4.53 -0.38
C PRO A 181 -20.53 5.31 -1.55
N ASN A 182 -20.10 6.55 -1.30
CA ASN A 182 -19.51 7.41 -2.33
C ASN A 182 -17.98 7.43 -2.29
N LEU A 183 -17.34 6.69 -1.38
CA LEU A 183 -15.88 6.63 -1.33
C LEU A 183 -15.36 5.83 -2.54
N PRO A 184 -14.57 6.44 -3.44
CA PRO A 184 -14.00 5.71 -4.57
C PRO A 184 -12.99 4.66 -4.07
N LEU A 185 -13.22 3.41 -4.47
CA LEU A 185 -12.29 2.31 -4.30
C LEU A 185 -11.69 1.95 -5.66
N LYS A 186 -10.37 1.84 -5.73
CA LYS A 186 -9.66 1.61 -6.99
C LYS A 186 -8.66 0.49 -6.86
N ILE A 187 -8.34 -0.14 -7.99
CA ILE A 187 -7.26 -1.12 -8.07
C ILE A 187 -6.26 -0.67 -9.12
N TYR A 188 -4.98 -0.74 -8.79
CA TYR A 188 -3.86 -0.53 -9.70
C TYR A 188 -3.33 -1.85 -10.24
N HIS A 189 -3.61 -2.16 -11.50
CA HIS A 189 -3.15 -3.39 -12.14
C HIS A 189 -1.87 -3.18 -12.92
N ILE A 190 -0.81 -3.86 -12.46
CA ILE A 190 0.55 -3.64 -12.96
C ILE A 190 0.80 -4.41 -14.27
N LYS A 191 0.48 -5.71 -14.32
CA LYS A 191 0.77 -6.55 -15.49
C LYS A 191 -0.14 -6.28 -16.70
N THR A 192 -1.17 -5.43 -16.55
CA THR A 192 -2.07 -5.02 -17.63
C THR A 192 -1.72 -3.64 -18.21
N GLY A 193 -0.50 -3.15 -17.95
CA GLY A 193 -0.02 -1.87 -18.45
C GLY A 193 -0.08 -0.71 -17.44
N GLY A 194 -0.28 -1.00 -16.15
CA GLY A 194 -0.33 0.02 -15.11
C GLY A 194 -1.64 0.83 -15.16
N VAL A 195 -2.78 0.13 -15.17
CA VAL A 195 -4.10 0.76 -15.30
C VAL A 195 -4.79 0.83 -13.93
N TYR A 196 -5.41 1.97 -13.65
CA TYR A 196 -6.33 2.13 -12.54
C TYR A 196 -7.77 1.86 -13.00
N PHE A 197 -8.54 1.12 -12.21
CA PHE A 197 -9.99 1.10 -12.37
C PHE A 197 -10.69 1.21 -11.04
N GLN A 198 -11.91 1.73 -11.07
CA GLN A 198 -12.78 1.83 -9.92
C GLN A 198 -13.66 0.59 -9.81
N TYR A 199 -13.94 0.17 -8.58
CA TYR A 199 -14.83 -0.95 -8.27
C TYR A 199 -15.74 -0.63 -7.07
N ASN A 200 -16.76 -1.44 -6.88
CA ASN A 200 -17.69 -1.40 -5.74
C ASN A 200 -18.16 -2.83 -5.40
N SER A 201 -19.01 -2.99 -4.39
CA SER A 201 -19.52 -4.29 -3.92
C SER A 201 -20.34 -5.05 -4.96
N ARG A 202 -20.83 -4.35 -5.99
CA ARG A 202 -21.73 -4.87 -7.03
C ARG A 202 -21.04 -5.06 -8.37
N GLN A 203 -19.99 -4.29 -8.66
CA GLN A 203 -19.36 -4.16 -9.98
C GLN A 203 -17.86 -3.98 -9.84
N ASN A 204 -17.10 -4.74 -10.62
CA ASN A 204 -15.64 -4.73 -10.56
C ASN A 204 -14.99 -3.70 -11.48
N LEU A 205 -15.76 -3.13 -12.40
CA LEU A 205 -15.37 -2.05 -13.29
C LEU A 205 -16.51 -1.05 -13.34
N VAL A 206 -16.36 0.04 -12.60
CA VAL A 206 -17.26 1.19 -12.68
C VAL A 206 -16.69 2.11 -13.77
N ARG A 207 -17.44 2.27 -14.86
CA ARG A 207 -17.13 3.20 -15.96
C ARG A 207 -17.69 4.58 -15.67
#